data_AF-A0A7L4RN04-F1
#
_entry.id   AF-A0A7L4RN04-F1
#
_cell.length_a   1.000
_cell.length_b   1.000
_cell.length_c   1.000
_cell.angle_alpha   90.00
_cell.angle_beta   90.00
_cell.angle_gamma   90.00
#
_symmetry.space_group_name_H-M   'P 1'
#
loop_
_entity.id
_entity.type
_entity.pdbx_description
1 polymer ?
#
loop_
_entity_poly.entity_id
_entity_poly.type
_entity_poly.pdbx_seq_one_letter_code
_entity_poly.pdbx_strand_id
1 'polypeptide(L)'
;LGKNTLKIKTLALAISAFFAGIAGAFYASYITFIDPSSFTILQLIPVLAIVIVGGLASLKGTVAATIILVLLPESLRFIGFPSSVVGPARQIIYALVLLLILVFKPKGFYGKIELD
;
A
#
# COMPACT_ATOMS: atom_id res chain seq x y z
N LEU A 1 27.61 -20.06 -6.67
CA LEU A 1 26.21 -19.84 -6.26
C LEU A 1 25.29 -20.76 -7.06
N GLY A 2 24.90 -21.91 -6.51
CA GLY A 2 24.04 -22.93 -7.14
C GLY A 2 22.60 -22.93 -6.60
N LYS A 3 22.08 -21.75 -6.24
CA LYS A 3 20.73 -21.63 -5.67
C LYS A 3 19.72 -21.59 -6.80
N ASN A 4 18.76 -22.52 -6.79
CA ASN A 4 17.73 -22.59 -7.81
C ASN A 4 16.81 -21.35 -7.73
N THR A 5 17.05 -20.38 -8.61
CA THR A 5 16.31 -19.11 -8.69
C THR A 5 14.83 -19.33 -8.98
N LEU A 6 14.48 -20.38 -9.72
CA LEU A 6 13.08 -20.76 -9.96
C LEU A 6 12.37 -21.11 -8.65
N LYS A 7 12.99 -21.92 -7.78
CA LYS A 7 12.39 -22.28 -6.48
C LYS A 7 12.09 -21.04 -5.61
N ILE A 8 13.02 -20.09 -5.56
CA ILE A 8 12.83 -18.86 -4.77
C ILE A 8 11.73 -17.99 -5.35
N LYS A 9 11.72 -17.81 -6.68
CA LYS A 9 10.75 -16.96 -7.36
C LYS A 9 9.34 -17.54 -7.25
N THR A 10 9.19 -18.85 -7.39
CA THR A 10 7.93 -19.54 -7.20
C THR A 10 7.45 -19.46 -5.75
N LEU A 11 8.34 -19.61 -4.77
CA LEU A 11 7.98 -19.49 -3.35
C LEU A 11 7.57 -18.05 -2.99
N ALA A 12 8.28 -17.05 -3.48
CA ALA A 12 7.92 -15.64 -3.30
C ALA A 12 6.55 -15.31 -3.93
N LEU A 13 6.27 -15.85 -5.13
CA LEU A 13 4.98 -15.72 -5.79
C LEU A 13 3.86 -16.45 -5.04
N ALA A 14 4.12 -17.66 -4.54
CA ALA A 14 3.13 -18.42 -3.78
C ALA A 14 2.74 -17.70 -2.49
N ILE A 15 3.72 -17.14 -1.77
CA ILE A 15 3.47 -16.36 -0.55
C ILE A 15 2.67 -15.09 -0.88
N SER A 16 3.05 -14.33 -1.91
CA SER A 16 2.31 -13.12 -2.27
C SER A 16 0.88 -13.42 -2.75
N ALA A 17 0.70 -14.47 -3.55
CA ALA A 17 -0.61 -14.90 -4.03
C ALA A 17 -1.53 -15.37 -2.88
N PHE A 18 -0.97 -16.04 -1.87
CA PHE A 18 -1.72 -16.46 -0.68
C PHE A 18 -2.31 -15.26 0.06
N PHE A 19 -1.51 -14.24 0.37
CA PHE A 19 -1.99 -13.03 1.05
C PHE A 19 -2.95 -12.22 0.18
N ALA A 20 -2.67 -12.09 -1.14
CA ALA A 20 -3.56 -11.40 -2.07
C ALA A 20 -4.93 -12.09 -2.19
N GLY A 21 -4.95 -13.43 -2.20
CA GLY A 21 -6.18 -14.22 -2.23
C GLY A 21 -7.03 -14.05 -0.97
N ILE A 22 -6.41 -14.09 0.21
CA ILE A 22 -7.12 -13.84 1.47
C ILE A 22 -7.71 -12.43 1.51
N ALA A 23 -6.91 -11.41 1.18
CA ALA A 23 -7.38 -10.03 1.16
C ALA A 23 -8.54 -9.84 0.16
N GLY A 24 -8.43 -10.44 -1.03
CA GLY A 24 -9.49 -10.40 -2.05
C GLY A 24 -10.78 -11.10 -1.61
N ALA A 25 -10.68 -12.26 -0.95
CA ALA A 25 -11.84 -12.98 -0.43
C ALA A 25 -12.58 -12.17 0.66
N PHE A 26 -11.84 -11.53 1.56
CA PHE A 26 -12.41 -10.62 2.57
C PHE A 26 -13.07 -9.40 1.92
N TYR A 27 -12.43 -8.80 0.92
CA TYR A 27 -12.97 -7.65 0.19
C TYR A 27 -14.27 -8.00 -0.55
N ALA A 28 -14.30 -9.15 -1.23
CA ALA A 28 -15.49 -9.65 -1.92
C ALA A 28 -16.64 -9.91 -0.95
N SER A 29 -16.36 -10.52 0.20
CA SER A 29 -17.37 -10.75 1.24
C SER A 29 -17.90 -9.46 1.88
N TYR A 30 -17.09 -8.40 1.95
CA TYR A 30 -17.49 -7.13 2.56
C TYR A 30 -18.37 -6.30 1.62
N ILE A 31 -18.00 -6.18 0.34
CA ILE A 31 -18.74 -5.32 -0.60
C ILE A 31 -19.99 -6.02 -1.14
N THR A 32 -20.06 -7.36 -1.13
CA THR A 32 -21.21 -8.20 -1.53
C THR A 32 -21.61 -8.06 -3.02
N PHE A 33 -21.26 -6.96 -3.69
CA PHE A 33 -21.49 -6.67 -5.09
C PHE A 33 -20.22 -6.12 -5.74
N ILE A 34 -19.66 -6.85 -6.70
CA ILE A 34 -18.40 -6.49 -7.36
C ILE A 34 -18.72 -5.88 -8.72
N ASP A 35 -18.48 -4.58 -8.85
CA ASP A 35 -18.54 -3.89 -10.12
C ASP A 35 -17.12 -3.54 -10.59
N PRO A 36 -16.72 -3.87 -11.85
CA PRO A 36 -15.39 -3.56 -12.35
C PRO A 36 -15.10 -2.05 -12.40
N SER A 37 -16.13 -1.20 -12.43
CA SER A 37 -15.97 0.26 -12.36
C SER A 37 -15.54 0.77 -10.98
N SER A 38 -15.63 -0.04 -9.92
CA SER A 38 -15.16 0.37 -8.58
C SER A 38 -13.63 0.38 -8.46
N PHE A 39 -12.92 -0.34 -9.33
CA PHE A 39 -11.46 -0.38 -9.37
C PHE A 39 -10.88 0.78 -10.19
N THR A 40 -11.24 2.01 -9.83
CA THR A 40 -10.71 3.21 -10.48
C THR A 40 -9.29 3.54 -10.01
N ILE A 41 -8.60 4.42 -10.75
CA ILE A 41 -7.29 4.97 -10.38
C ILE A 41 -7.31 5.53 -8.95
N LEU A 42 -8.42 6.15 -8.54
CA LEU A 42 -8.58 6.74 -7.22
C LEU A 42 -8.43 5.72 -6.08
N GLN A 43 -8.82 4.47 -6.33
CA GLN A 43 -8.65 3.37 -5.37
C GLN A 43 -7.25 2.74 -5.42
N LEU A 44 -6.55 2.84 -6.55
CA LEU A 44 -5.18 2.36 -6.71
C LEU A 44 -4.14 3.30 -6.10
N ILE A 45 -4.39 4.62 -6.08
CA ILE A 45 -3.49 5.63 -5.48
C ILE A 45 -3.02 5.25 -4.06
N PRO A 46 -3.88 4.91 -3.08
CA PRO A 46 -3.41 4.57 -1.74
C PRO A 46 -2.55 3.30 -1.70
N VAL A 47 -2.86 2.30 -2.53
CA VAL A 47 -2.06 1.08 -2.64
C VAL A 47 -0.68 1.39 -3.20
N LEU A 48 -0.61 2.20 -4.26
CA LEU A 48 0.65 2.65 -4.85
C LEU A 48 1.43 3.54 -3.89
N ALA A 49 0.75 4.41 -3.13
CA ALA A 49 1.37 5.27 -2.14
C ALA A 49 2.14 4.45 -1.10
N ILE A 50 1.54 3.38 -0.55
CA ILE A 50 2.20 2.50 0.42
C ILE A 50 3.49 1.89 -0.15
N VAL A 51 3.45 1.42 -1.40
CA VAL A 51 4.60 0.79 -2.06
C VAL A 51 5.70 1.81 -2.35
N ILE A 52 5.35 2.98 -2.88
CA ILE A 52 6.30 4.06 -3.21
C ILE A 52 6.94 4.61 -1.93
N VAL A 53 6.14 4.83 -0.90
CA VAL A 53 6.60 5.34 0.40
C VAL A 53 7.54 4.35 1.09
N GLY A 54 7.19 3.06 1.05
CA GLY A 54 8.03 2.01 1.61
C GLY A 54 9.34 1.78 0.87
N GLY A 55 9.33 2.02 -0.45
CA GLY A 55 10.43 1.75 -1.37
C GLY A 55 10.24 0.41 -2.10
N LEU A 56 10.47 0.39 -3.41
CA LEU A 56 10.16 -0.72 -4.33
C LEU A 56 10.86 -2.06 -3.98
N ALA A 57 11.93 -2.04 -3.20
CA ALA A 57 12.75 -3.21 -2.89
C ALA A 57 12.87 -3.53 -1.38
N SER A 58 12.12 -2.86 -0.50
CA SER A 58 12.32 -2.98 0.96
C SER A 58 11.07 -3.41 1.71
N LEU A 59 11.01 -4.69 2.10
CA LEU A 59 9.90 -5.24 2.89
C LEU A 59 9.69 -4.48 4.22
N LYS A 60 10.77 -4.12 4.92
CA LYS A 60 10.69 -3.38 6.19
C LYS A 60 10.14 -1.97 5.99
N GLY A 61 10.54 -1.31 4.90
CA GLY A 61 10.03 0.00 4.52
C GLY A 61 8.55 -0.03 4.18
N THR A 62 8.10 -1.02 3.40
CA THR A 62 6.68 -1.19 3.05
C THR A 62 5.82 -1.47 4.28
N VAL A 63 6.26 -2.31 5.22
CA VAL A 63 5.48 -2.58 6.45
C VAL A 63 5.33 -1.31 7.30
N ALA A 64 6.41 -0.55 7.51
CA ALA A 64 6.34 0.72 8.24
C ALA A 64 5.46 1.76 7.53
N ALA A 65 5.55 1.85 6.20
CA ALA A 65 4.71 2.71 5.37
C ALA A 65 3.23 2.35 5.49
N THR A 66 2.88 1.06 5.43
CA THR A 66 1.51 0.57 5.63
C THR A 66 0.98 1.00 6.99
N ILE A 67 1.74 0.79 8.07
CA ILE A 67 1.31 1.18 9.42
C ILE A 67 1.02 2.67 9.47
N ILE A 68 1.94 3.52 9.01
CA ILE A 68 1.77 4.97 9.08
C ILE A 68 0.58 5.42 8.21
N LEU A 69 0.51 4.99 6.96
CA LEU A 69 -0.49 5.45 6.00
C LEU A 69 -1.90 4.91 6.27
N VAL A 70 -2.02 3.75 6.91
CA VAL A 70 -3.31 3.20 7.33
C VAL A 70 -3.76 3.83 8.65
N LEU A 71 -2.85 4.02 9.61
CA LEU A 71 -3.20 4.56 10.94
C LEU A 71 -3.49 6.06 10.91
N LEU A 72 -2.86 6.81 10.01
CA LEU A 72 -3.06 8.25 9.86
C LEU A 72 -4.53 8.63 9.56
N PRO A 73 -5.21 8.07 8.54
CA PRO A 73 -6.63 8.35 8.30
C PRO A 73 -7.57 7.71 9.34
N GLU A 74 -7.15 6.63 10.02
CA GLU A 74 -7.91 5.99 11.09
C GLU A 74 -7.98 6.92 12.31
N SER A 75 -6.87 7.53 12.71
CA SER A 75 -6.82 8.51 13.82
C SER A 75 -7.65 9.76 13.52
N LEU A 76 -7.65 10.24 12.27
CA LEU A 76 -8.54 11.31 11.82
C LEU A 76 -10.03 10.91 11.86
N ARG A 77 -10.34 9.61 11.72
CA ARG A 77 -11.70 9.08 11.89
C ARG A 77 -12.14 9.10 13.35
N PHE A 78 -11.24 8.80 14.29
CA PHE A 78 -11.53 8.80 15.73
C PHE A 78 -11.73 10.19 16.33
N ILE A 79 -11.19 11.24 15.71
CA ILE A 79 -11.31 12.64 16.17
C ILE A 79 -12.66 13.29 15.79
N GLY A 80 -13.52 12.62 15.01
CA GLY A 80 -14.93 13.02 14.83
C GLY A 80 -15.17 14.18 13.86
N PHE A 81 -14.40 14.29 12.78
CA PHE A 81 -14.69 15.26 11.72
C PHE A 81 -15.93 14.84 10.87
N PRO A 82 -16.79 15.78 10.46
CA PRO A 82 -18.04 15.50 9.76
C PRO A 82 -17.82 14.76 8.43
N SER A 83 -18.60 13.68 8.22
CA SER A 83 -18.51 12.70 7.13
C SER A 83 -18.54 13.29 5.71
N SER A 84 -18.96 14.54 5.55
CA SER A 84 -19.05 15.28 4.28
C SER A 84 -17.69 15.74 3.73
N VAL A 85 -16.68 15.91 4.58
CA VAL A 85 -15.31 16.32 4.19
C VAL A 85 -14.29 15.19 4.32
N VAL A 86 -14.64 14.08 4.99
CA VAL A 86 -13.72 12.95 5.24
C VAL A 86 -13.36 12.19 3.95
N GLY A 87 -14.28 12.11 2.98
CA GLY A 87 -14.03 11.49 1.68
C GLY A 87 -12.92 12.20 0.90
N PRO A 88 -13.09 13.48 0.52
CA PRO A 88 -12.09 14.25 -0.20
C PRO A 88 -10.80 14.46 0.60
N ALA A 89 -10.91 14.69 1.92
CA ALA A 89 -9.74 14.91 2.77
C ALA A 89 -8.81 13.69 2.79
N ARG A 90 -9.33 12.45 2.78
CA ARG A 90 -8.50 11.24 2.69
C ARG A 90 -7.67 11.21 1.41
N GLN A 91 -8.29 11.50 0.26
CA GLN A 91 -7.57 11.53 -1.02
C GLN A 91 -6.51 12.63 -1.06
N ILE A 92 -6.83 13.81 -0.54
CA ILE A 92 -5.88 14.94 -0.45
C ILE A 92 -4.71 14.56 0.47
N ILE A 93 -4.97 13.92 1.61
CA ILE A 93 -3.91 13.47 2.53
C ILE A 93 -3.01 12.43 1.87
N TYR A 94 -3.58 11.43 1.18
CA TYR A 94 -2.75 10.46 0.45
C TYR A 94 -1.90 11.13 -0.62
N ALA A 95 -2.47 12.06 -1.39
CA ALA A 95 -1.73 12.83 -2.39
C ALA A 95 -0.62 13.68 -1.75
N LEU A 96 -0.90 14.33 -0.62
CA LEU A 96 0.03 15.19 0.08
C LEU A 96 1.17 14.39 0.73
N VAL A 97 0.88 13.24 1.34
CA VAL A 97 1.91 12.35 1.89
C VAL A 97 2.78 11.75 0.78
N LEU A 98 2.17 11.34 -0.33
CA LEU A 98 2.89 10.87 -1.51
C LEU A 98 3.81 11.98 -2.06
N LEU A 99 3.31 13.20 -2.19
CA LEU A 99 4.09 14.36 -2.62
C LEU A 99 5.25 14.66 -1.66
N LEU A 100 4.99 14.70 -0.35
CA LEU A 100 6.02 14.93 0.66
C LEU A 100 7.15 13.90 0.55
N ILE A 101 6.80 12.63 0.36
CA ILE A 101 7.82 11.57 0.33
C ILE A 101 8.60 11.56 -0.98
N LEU A 102 7.97 11.88 -2.11
CA LEU A 102 8.69 12.10 -3.37
C LEU A 102 9.69 13.26 -3.25
N VAL A 103 9.36 14.32 -2.49
CA VAL A 103 10.24 15.48 -2.28
C VAL A 103 11.36 15.17 -1.28
N PHE A 104 11.05 14.57 -0.14
CA PHE A 104 12.02 14.39 0.95
C PHE A 104 12.90 13.14 0.78
N LYS A 105 12.42 12.07 0.14
CA LYS A 105 13.17 10.81 0.00
C LYS A 105 12.68 9.96 -1.19
N PRO A 106 13.08 10.28 -2.43
CA PRO A 106 12.58 9.60 -3.65
C PRO A 106 12.91 8.10 -3.75
N LYS A 107 13.76 7.57 -2.86
CA LYS A 107 14.08 6.13 -2.75
C LYS A 107 13.27 5.40 -1.66
N GLY A 108 12.33 6.05 -0.97
CA GLY A 108 11.54 5.48 0.13
C GLY A 108 12.29 5.40 1.47
N PHE A 109 11.59 5.08 2.56
CA PHE A 109 12.14 5.11 3.94
C PHE A 109 13.41 4.24 4.09
N TYR A 110 13.42 3.05 3.49
CA TYR A 110 14.48 2.03 3.60
C TYR A 110 14.98 1.52 2.23
N GLY A 111 15.04 2.39 1.21
CA GLY A 111 15.64 2.05 -0.08
C GLY A 111 17.16 1.90 -0.01
N LYS A 112 17.64 0.84 0.64
CA LYS A 112 19.02 0.37 0.48
C LYS A 112 19.08 -0.40 -0.83
N ILE A 113 19.45 0.32 -1.89
CA ILE A 113 20.09 -0.29 -3.04
C ILE A 113 21.52 -0.60 -2.59
N GLU A 114 21.72 -1.74 -1.94
CA GLU A 114 23.05 -2.34 -1.86
C GLU A 114 23.11 -3.33 -3.04
N LEU A 115 23.56 -2.82 -4.19
CA LEU A 115 24.10 -3.64 -5.25
C LEU A 115 25.56 -3.90 -4.88
N ASP A 116 25.81 -5.02 -4.22
CA ASP A 116 27.09 -5.75 -4.26
C ASP A 116 26.78 -7.25 -4.33
#